data_AF-A0A5E4P7H4-F1
#
_entry.id   AF-A0A5E4P7H4-F1
#
_cell.length_a   1.000
_cell.length_b   1.000
_cell.length_c   1.000
_cell.angle_alpha   90.00
_cell.angle_beta   90.00
_cell.angle_gamma   90.00
#
_symmetry.space_group_name_H-M   'P 1'
#
loop_
_entity.id
_entity.type
_entity.pdbx_description
1 polymer ?
#
loop_
_entity_poly.entity_id
_entity_poly.type
_entity_poly.pdbx_seq_one_letter_code
_entity_poly.pdbx_strand_id
1 'polypeptide(L)'
;MYGIEKLPAFVVTGNAAGLQPLVTRFGTPLKQGAFVYESPQAPYYSVSEDRIVGTVDILVLNDSSCATCYNASIIPEIFDAQGVAVGDVTYLEYNSTDGIAIISDYNITRLPAVIVSSEINYYGDFAESVKQSSTQTFDGNYLLAIITPYKDVSGGTVHGIVDVVYLNDSSCTQCYNVTDHEAAIVSFGIYVNSRRTFDVSSAEGRQLIARYNITAVPTILFSPEASAYSSLGRVWSSVGSVEPDGWFVFRDPSTIGAYKNLTTGRIVNETG
;
A
#
# COMPACT_ATOMS: atom_id res chain seq x y z
N MET A 1 -22.21 17.93 -37.75
CA MET A 1 -22.17 17.15 -36.49
C MET A 1 -21.11 17.79 -35.62
N TYR A 2 -21.40 18.14 -34.37
CA TYR A 2 -20.58 19.04 -33.54
C TYR A 2 -19.20 18.47 -33.11
N GLY A 3 -18.69 17.43 -33.79
CA GLY A 3 -17.43 16.77 -33.48
C GLY A 3 -17.40 16.22 -32.06
N ILE A 4 -18.48 15.55 -31.64
CA ILE A 4 -18.60 14.97 -30.31
C ILE A 4 -17.78 13.67 -30.28
N GLU A 5 -16.86 13.58 -29.34
CA GLU A 5 -15.95 12.44 -29.16
C GLU A 5 -16.30 11.62 -27.91
N LYS A 6 -16.97 12.23 -26.90
CA LYS A 6 -17.31 11.58 -25.63
C LYS A 6 -18.77 11.81 -25.25
N LEU A 7 -19.44 10.79 -24.70
CA LEU A 7 -20.80 10.86 -24.18
C LEU A 7 -20.87 10.48 -22.69
N PRO A 8 -21.73 11.14 -21.88
CA PRO A 8 -22.70 12.16 -22.30
C PRO A 8 -22.04 13.51 -22.63
N ALA A 9 -22.60 14.18 -23.64
CA ALA A 9 -22.21 15.53 -24.04
C ALA A 9 -23.41 16.47 -23.97
N PHE A 10 -23.17 17.70 -23.55
CA PHE A 10 -24.17 18.76 -23.57
C PHE A 10 -23.86 19.72 -24.70
N VAL A 11 -24.84 19.92 -25.60
CA VAL A 11 -24.74 20.87 -26.71
C VAL A 11 -25.73 22.00 -26.47
N VAL A 12 -25.21 23.22 -26.34
CA VAL A 12 -26.03 24.43 -26.25
C VAL A 12 -25.86 25.26 -27.52
N THR A 13 -26.96 25.46 -28.23
CA THR A 13 -27.03 26.27 -29.45
C THR A 13 -27.71 27.62 -29.16
N GLY A 14 -27.37 28.66 -29.93
CA GLY A 14 -27.93 30.02 -29.77
C GLY A 14 -26.93 31.04 -29.23
N ASN A 15 -27.42 32.15 -28.66
CA ASN A 15 -26.55 33.21 -28.12
C ASN A 15 -25.85 32.74 -26.83
N ALA A 16 -24.61 32.25 -26.98
CA ALA A 16 -23.79 31.73 -25.89
C ALA A 16 -22.96 32.80 -25.17
N ALA A 17 -23.16 34.11 -25.43
CA ALA A 17 -22.37 35.17 -24.80
C ALA A 17 -22.43 35.13 -23.26
N GLY A 18 -23.58 34.72 -22.69
CA GLY A 18 -23.75 34.55 -21.25
C GLY A 18 -23.06 33.31 -20.65
N LEU A 19 -22.61 32.36 -21.47
CA LEU A 19 -21.98 31.09 -21.02
C LEU A 19 -20.47 31.16 -21.01
N GLN A 20 -19.88 32.31 -21.36
CA GLN A 20 -18.43 32.49 -21.42
C GLN A 20 -17.68 32.10 -20.12
N PRO A 21 -18.20 32.38 -18.91
CA PRO A 21 -17.58 31.90 -17.67
C PRO A 21 -17.54 30.36 -17.56
N LEU A 22 -18.57 29.67 -18.07
CA LEU A 22 -18.61 28.20 -18.10
C LEU A 22 -17.64 27.66 -19.14
N VAL A 23 -17.56 28.28 -20.32
CA VAL A 23 -16.56 27.95 -21.36
C VAL A 23 -15.14 28.05 -20.80
N THR A 24 -14.83 29.12 -20.07
CA THR A 24 -13.50 29.30 -19.45
C THR A 24 -13.23 28.27 -18.36
N ARG A 25 -14.24 27.88 -17.58
CA ARG A 25 -14.09 26.90 -16.50
C ARG A 25 -13.95 25.46 -17.00
N PHE A 26 -14.61 25.13 -18.11
CA PHE A 26 -14.70 23.77 -18.63
C PHE A 26 -13.90 23.56 -19.93
N GLY A 27 -13.22 24.59 -20.42
CA GLY A 27 -12.12 24.50 -21.40
C GLY A 27 -12.52 24.12 -22.82
N THR A 28 -13.81 24.10 -23.19
CA THR A 28 -14.27 23.62 -24.49
C THR A 28 -14.54 24.77 -25.46
N PRO A 29 -13.74 24.95 -26.54
CA PRO A 29 -13.97 25.99 -27.52
C PRO A 29 -15.29 25.79 -28.26
N LEU A 30 -15.92 26.89 -28.69
CA LEU A 30 -17.15 26.83 -29.49
C LEU A 30 -16.89 26.01 -30.77
N LYS A 31 -17.61 24.89 -30.94
CA LYS A 31 -17.59 24.08 -32.17
C LYS A 31 -18.80 24.48 -33.02
N GLN A 32 -18.57 25.09 -34.19
CA GLN A 32 -19.63 25.47 -35.14
C GLN A 32 -20.72 26.40 -34.55
N GLY A 33 -20.32 27.35 -33.68
CA GLY A 33 -21.26 28.29 -33.04
C GLY A 33 -22.09 27.69 -31.91
N ALA A 34 -21.80 26.46 -31.48
CA ALA A 34 -22.38 25.84 -30.30
C ALA A 34 -21.34 25.66 -29.19
N PHE A 35 -21.80 25.75 -27.94
CA PHE A 35 -21.03 25.31 -26.79
C PHE A 35 -21.23 23.80 -26.64
N VAL A 36 -20.13 23.04 -26.61
CA VAL A 36 -20.15 21.58 -26.46
C VAL A 36 -19.32 21.24 -25.23
N TYR A 37 -19.94 20.66 -24.20
CA TYR A 37 -19.23 20.17 -23.02
C TYR A 37 -19.08 18.66 -23.08
N GLU A 38 -17.83 18.18 -23.08
CA GLU A 38 -17.44 16.77 -23.28
C GLU A 38 -16.50 16.26 -22.17
N SER A 39 -16.77 16.62 -20.91
CA SER A 39 -15.93 16.19 -19.79
C SER A 39 -16.72 15.36 -18.78
N PRO A 40 -17.21 14.17 -19.17
CA PRO A 40 -17.43 13.12 -18.19
C PRO A 40 -16.07 12.65 -17.66
N GLN A 41 -15.94 12.54 -16.33
CA GLN A 41 -14.93 11.65 -15.76
C GLN A 41 -15.24 10.23 -16.25
N ALA A 42 -14.22 9.37 -16.35
CA ALA A 42 -14.45 7.97 -16.63
C ALA A 42 -15.46 7.38 -15.61
N PRO A 43 -16.33 6.46 -16.04
CA PRO A 43 -16.44 5.90 -17.38
C PRO A 43 -17.25 6.81 -18.32
N TYR A 44 -16.95 6.75 -19.62
CA TYR A 44 -17.71 7.48 -20.65
C TYR A 44 -17.77 6.69 -21.95
N TYR A 45 -18.76 6.97 -22.80
CA TYR A 45 -18.83 6.34 -24.11
C TYR A 45 -17.97 7.13 -25.11
N SER A 46 -16.93 6.46 -25.66
CA SER A 46 -16.02 6.97 -26.68
C SER A 46 -16.64 6.75 -28.06
N VAL A 47 -16.97 7.85 -28.75
CA VAL A 47 -17.62 7.78 -30.08
C VAL A 47 -16.67 7.20 -31.12
N SER A 48 -15.38 7.51 -31.04
CA SER A 48 -14.38 6.99 -31.97
C SER A 48 -14.11 5.50 -31.80
N GLU A 49 -14.29 4.97 -30.59
CA GLU A 49 -14.09 3.55 -30.29
C GLU A 49 -15.40 2.74 -30.26
N ASP A 50 -16.55 3.41 -30.40
CA ASP A 50 -17.89 2.83 -30.34
C ASP A 50 -18.11 1.94 -29.09
N ARG A 51 -17.64 2.41 -27.93
CA ARG A 51 -17.71 1.65 -26.67
C ARG A 51 -17.62 2.55 -25.43
N ILE A 52 -17.97 1.98 -24.28
CA ILE A 52 -17.67 2.58 -22.98
C ILE A 52 -16.19 2.35 -22.66
N VAL A 53 -15.50 3.39 -22.24
CA VAL A 53 -14.11 3.37 -21.78
C VAL A 53 -14.04 3.82 -20.33
N GLY A 54 -12.98 3.41 -19.63
CA GLY A 54 -12.76 3.67 -18.22
C GLY A 54 -13.54 2.73 -17.30
N THR A 55 -14.18 1.67 -17.79
CA THR A 55 -14.68 0.60 -16.91
C THR A 55 -13.52 -0.35 -16.62
N VAL A 56 -13.13 -0.48 -15.36
CA VAL A 56 -11.90 -1.20 -14.96
C VAL A 56 -12.23 -2.61 -14.48
N ASP A 57 -11.83 -3.59 -15.27
CA ASP A 57 -11.88 -5.00 -14.86
C ASP A 57 -10.69 -5.34 -13.94
N ILE A 58 -10.94 -6.21 -12.96
CA ILE A 58 -9.98 -6.63 -11.94
C ILE A 58 -9.98 -8.17 -11.85
N LEU A 59 -8.79 -8.77 -11.97
CA LEU A 59 -8.59 -10.19 -11.70
C LEU A 59 -7.79 -10.34 -10.41
N VAL A 60 -8.31 -11.11 -9.46
CA VAL A 60 -7.67 -11.42 -8.19
C VAL A 60 -7.33 -12.91 -8.15
N LEU A 61 -6.03 -13.21 -8.03
CA LEU A 61 -5.54 -14.54 -7.70
C LEU A 61 -5.35 -14.65 -6.20
N ASN A 62 -6.13 -15.54 -5.59
CA ASN A 62 -6.12 -15.80 -4.16
C ASN A 62 -5.54 -17.19 -3.84
N ASP A 63 -5.05 -17.33 -2.61
CA ASP A 63 -4.78 -18.61 -1.98
C ASP A 63 -5.69 -18.75 -0.77
N SER A 64 -6.80 -19.48 -0.93
CA SER A 64 -7.76 -19.71 0.15
C SER A 64 -7.18 -20.53 1.31
N SER A 65 -6.05 -21.21 1.12
CA SER A 65 -5.33 -21.89 2.19
C SER A 65 -4.43 -20.96 3.03
N CYS A 66 -4.13 -19.75 2.54
CA CYS A 66 -3.28 -18.78 3.24
C CYS A 66 -4.13 -17.81 4.08
N ALA A 67 -4.51 -18.23 5.30
CA ALA A 67 -5.32 -17.40 6.21
C ALA A 67 -4.65 -16.10 6.69
N THR A 68 -3.32 -16.00 6.57
CA THR A 68 -2.54 -14.83 7.00
C THR A 68 -2.12 -13.91 5.86
N CYS A 69 -2.33 -14.31 4.61
CA CYS A 69 -2.03 -13.46 3.46
C CYS A 69 -2.96 -12.25 3.42
N TYR A 70 -2.51 -11.17 2.79
CA TYR A 70 -3.34 -9.98 2.58
C TYR A 70 -4.67 -10.34 1.90
N ASN A 71 -5.78 -9.74 2.32
CA ASN A 71 -7.06 -9.96 1.68
C ASN A 71 -7.19 -9.05 0.44
N ALA A 72 -6.74 -9.53 -0.72
CA ALA A 72 -6.86 -8.78 -1.98
C ALA A 72 -8.30 -8.59 -2.47
N SER A 73 -9.28 -9.27 -1.86
CA SER A 73 -10.68 -9.14 -2.27
C SER A 73 -11.30 -7.78 -1.95
N ILE A 74 -10.62 -6.95 -1.15
CA ILE A 74 -11.06 -5.58 -0.84
C ILE A 74 -10.63 -4.56 -1.91
N ILE A 75 -9.74 -4.94 -2.84
CA ILE A 75 -9.20 -4.00 -3.84
C ILE A 75 -10.28 -3.37 -4.72
N PRO A 76 -11.29 -4.12 -5.23
CA PRO A 76 -12.39 -3.51 -5.98
C PRO A 76 -13.12 -2.40 -5.19
N GLU A 77 -13.37 -2.61 -3.91
CA GLU A 77 -14.04 -1.63 -3.05
C GLU A 77 -13.17 -0.39 -2.82
N ILE A 78 -11.85 -0.56 -2.70
CA ILE A 78 -10.90 0.56 -2.61
C ILE A 78 -10.91 1.37 -3.92
N PHE A 79 -10.94 0.70 -5.08
CA PHE A 79 -11.00 1.38 -6.38
C PHE A 79 -12.31 2.16 -6.53
N ASP A 80 -13.45 1.55 -6.21
CA ASP A 80 -14.76 2.20 -6.22
C ASP A 80 -14.80 3.42 -5.29
N ALA A 81 -14.25 3.30 -4.07
CA ALA A 81 -14.16 4.41 -3.12
C ALA A 81 -13.27 5.57 -3.60
N GLN A 82 -12.36 5.33 -4.56
CA GLN A 82 -11.55 6.37 -5.21
C GLN A 82 -12.20 6.92 -6.50
N GLY A 83 -13.46 6.55 -6.77
CA GLY A 83 -14.22 7.02 -7.93
C GLY A 83 -13.91 6.26 -9.22
N VAL A 84 -13.27 5.09 -9.14
CA VAL A 84 -13.05 4.22 -10.29
C VAL A 84 -14.28 3.37 -10.53
N ALA A 85 -14.88 3.44 -11.72
CA ALA A 85 -15.92 2.49 -12.09
C ALA A 85 -15.31 1.11 -12.34
N VAL A 86 -15.58 0.20 -11.41
CA VAL A 86 -15.17 -1.20 -11.50
C VAL A 86 -16.17 -1.96 -12.37
N GLY A 87 -15.64 -2.71 -13.34
CA GLY A 87 -16.38 -3.60 -14.22
C GLY A 87 -16.44 -5.02 -13.67
N ASP A 88 -15.98 -5.98 -14.48
CA ASP A 88 -15.94 -7.38 -14.08
C ASP A 88 -14.83 -7.62 -13.05
N VAL A 89 -15.20 -8.28 -11.97
CA VAL A 89 -14.25 -8.74 -10.94
C VAL A 89 -14.19 -10.26 -10.97
N THR A 90 -13.04 -10.79 -11.35
CA THR A 90 -12.81 -12.24 -11.40
C THR A 90 -11.95 -12.68 -10.23
N TYR A 91 -12.46 -13.63 -9.45
CA TYR A 91 -11.70 -14.27 -8.37
C TYR A 91 -11.29 -15.68 -8.81
N LEU A 92 -9.99 -15.94 -8.82
CA LEU A 92 -9.43 -17.25 -9.15
C LEU A 92 -8.61 -17.79 -7.99
N GLU A 93 -8.78 -19.08 -7.70
CA GLU A 93 -7.85 -19.79 -6.83
C GLU A 93 -6.55 -20.05 -7.61
N TYR A 94 -5.41 -19.73 -7.01
CA TYR A 94 -4.11 -19.80 -7.67
C TYR A 94 -3.75 -21.20 -8.20
N ASN A 95 -4.27 -22.25 -7.57
CA ASN A 95 -4.01 -23.65 -7.92
C ASN A 95 -5.09 -24.25 -8.85
N SER A 96 -6.09 -23.46 -9.27
CA SER A 96 -7.05 -23.86 -10.29
C SER A 96 -6.39 -23.93 -11.66
N THR A 97 -7.03 -24.61 -12.63
CA THR A 97 -6.53 -24.68 -14.01
C THR A 97 -6.29 -23.29 -14.61
N ASP A 98 -7.27 -22.38 -14.44
CA ASP A 98 -7.16 -21.01 -14.95
C ASP A 98 -6.14 -20.19 -14.13
N GLY A 99 -6.10 -20.38 -12.81
CA GLY A 99 -5.14 -19.70 -11.94
C GLY A 99 -3.68 -20.01 -12.30
N ILE A 100 -3.37 -21.28 -12.58
CA ILE A 100 -2.03 -21.71 -13.02
C ILE A 100 -1.67 -21.08 -14.37
N ALA A 101 -2.63 -21.00 -15.30
CA ALA A 101 -2.41 -20.35 -16.59
C ALA A 101 -2.07 -18.86 -16.40
N ILE A 102 -2.83 -18.13 -15.60
CA ILE A 102 -2.57 -16.70 -15.32
C ILE A 102 -1.21 -16.52 -14.62
N ILE A 103 -0.85 -17.38 -13.66
CA ILE A 103 0.47 -17.33 -13.01
C ILE A 103 1.59 -17.47 -14.02
N SER A 104 1.45 -18.40 -14.97
CA SER A 104 2.42 -18.63 -16.04
C SER A 104 2.50 -17.43 -16.99
N ASP A 105 1.36 -16.95 -17.47
CA ASP A 105 1.29 -15.89 -18.48
C ASP A 105 1.85 -14.57 -17.96
N TYR A 106 1.57 -14.25 -16.70
CA TYR A 106 1.99 -13.00 -16.06
C TYR A 106 3.27 -13.13 -15.22
N ASN A 107 3.88 -14.32 -15.18
CA ASN A 107 5.06 -14.64 -14.37
C ASN A 107 4.89 -14.24 -12.89
N ILE A 108 3.75 -14.59 -12.31
CA ILE A 108 3.39 -14.23 -10.93
C ILE A 108 4.17 -15.11 -9.98
N THR A 109 4.95 -14.48 -9.11
CA THR A 109 5.80 -15.21 -8.14
C THR A 109 5.25 -15.20 -6.73
N ARG A 110 4.21 -14.40 -6.45
CA ARG A 110 3.70 -14.12 -5.11
C ARG A 110 2.17 -13.99 -5.10
N LEU A 111 1.56 -14.39 -3.98
CA LEU A 111 0.12 -14.38 -3.77
C LEU A 111 -0.28 -13.66 -2.47
N PRO A 112 -1.42 -12.97 -2.43
CA PRO A 112 -2.35 -12.78 -3.54
C PRO A 112 -1.74 -11.90 -4.64
N ALA A 113 -2.29 -11.97 -5.85
CA ALA A 113 -1.92 -11.12 -6.97
C ALA A 113 -3.15 -10.46 -7.57
N VAL A 114 -3.00 -9.21 -8.00
CA VAL A 114 -4.10 -8.43 -8.58
C VAL A 114 -3.66 -7.86 -9.91
N ILE A 115 -4.43 -8.17 -10.95
CA ILE A 115 -4.26 -7.62 -12.29
C ILE A 115 -5.40 -6.65 -12.53
N VAL A 116 -5.04 -5.43 -12.92
CA VAL A 116 -5.97 -4.34 -13.21
C VAL A 116 -5.89 -4.04 -14.70
N SER A 117 -7.05 -3.97 -15.36
CA SER A 117 -7.13 -3.66 -16.78
C SER A 117 -6.56 -2.28 -17.12
N SER A 118 -6.05 -2.14 -18.35
CA SER A 118 -5.47 -0.88 -18.85
C SER A 118 -6.45 0.32 -18.89
N GLU A 119 -7.76 0.08 -18.75
CA GLU A 119 -8.81 1.10 -18.63
C GLU A 119 -8.60 2.03 -17.43
N ILE A 120 -7.79 1.62 -16.44
CA ILE A 120 -7.39 2.48 -15.33
C ILE A 120 -6.69 3.77 -15.79
N ASN A 121 -6.10 3.78 -16.99
CA ASN A 121 -5.43 4.94 -17.57
C ASN A 121 -6.34 6.17 -17.78
N TYR A 122 -7.66 5.98 -17.76
CA TYR A 122 -8.62 7.09 -17.87
C TYR A 122 -8.85 7.85 -16.54
N TYR A 123 -8.22 7.44 -15.44
CA TYR A 123 -8.41 7.99 -14.08
C TYR A 123 -7.29 8.92 -13.59
N GLY A 124 -6.62 9.65 -14.49
CA GLY A 124 -5.71 10.74 -14.14
C GLY A 124 -4.67 10.40 -13.06
N ASP A 125 -4.63 11.18 -11.98
CA ASP A 125 -3.66 11.02 -10.88
C ASP A 125 -3.76 9.65 -10.19
N PHE A 126 -4.95 9.04 -10.15
CA PHE A 126 -5.10 7.71 -9.59
C PHE A 126 -4.41 6.66 -10.46
N ALA A 127 -4.49 6.79 -11.79
CA ALA A 127 -3.77 5.93 -12.72
C ALA A 127 -2.25 6.00 -12.52
N GLU A 128 -1.71 7.21 -12.28
CA GLU A 128 -0.29 7.39 -11.99
C GLU A 128 0.12 6.74 -10.66
N SER A 129 -0.75 6.79 -9.65
CA SER A 129 -0.52 6.09 -8.38
C SER A 129 -0.47 4.57 -8.59
N VAL A 130 -1.39 4.02 -9.38
CA VAL A 130 -1.41 2.59 -9.74
C VAL A 130 -0.12 2.20 -10.48
N LYS A 131 0.34 3.00 -11.46
CA LYS A 131 1.58 2.74 -12.20
C LYS A 131 2.81 2.72 -11.30
N GLN A 132 2.89 3.64 -10.32
CA GLN A 132 4.00 3.67 -9.37
C GLN A 132 4.03 2.44 -8.45
N SER A 133 2.86 1.85 -8.19
CA SER A 133 2.70 0.66 -7.36
C SER A 133 2.44 -0.61 -8.17
N SER A 134 2.83 -0.69 -9.45
CA SER A 134 2.59 -1.87 -10.29
C SER A 134 3.70 -2.11 -11.31
N THR A 135 3.67 -3.30 -11.91
CA THR A 135 4.43 -3.63 -13.10
C THR A 135 3.46 -3.72 -14.27
N GLN A 136 3.73 -2.99 -15.34
CA GLN A 136 2.94 -3.13 -16.56
C GLN A 136 3.21 -4.49 -17.22
N THR A 137 2.15 -5.18 -17.60
CA THR A 137 2.18 -6.50 -18.22
C THR A 137 2.28 -6.37 -19.75
N PHE A 138 2.59 -7.47 -20.44
CA PHE A 138 2.87 -7.43 -21.89
C PHE A 138 1.65 -7.03 -22.74
N ASP A 139 0.43 -7.24 -22.22
CA ASP A 139 -0.85 -6.87 -22.83
C ASP A 139 -1.33 -5.47 -22.41
N GLY A 140 -0.52 -4.73 -21.66
CA GLY A 140 -0.79 -3.36 -21.24
C GLY A 140 -1.56 -3.21 -19.93
N ASN A 141 -2.00 -4.32 -19.32
CA ASN A 141 -2.59 -4.35 -17.97
C ASN A 141 -1.54 -4.06 -16.88
N TYR A 142 -1.98 -3.99 -15.63
CA TYR A 142 -1.12 -3.67 -14.49
C TYR A 142 -1.19 -4.77 -13.43
N LEU A 143 -0.05 -5.40 -13.16
CA LEU A 143 0.12 -6.30 -12.02
C LEU A 143 0.49 -5.46 -10.80
N LEU A 144 -0.42 -5.30 -9.84
CA LEU A 144 -0.17 -4.52 -8.64
C LEU A 144 0.98 -5.13 -7.82
N ALA A 145 1.85 -4.26 -7.30
CA ALA A 145 2.95 -4.64 -6.45
C ALA A 145 2.42 -5.29 -5.16
N ILE A 146 3.16 -6.29 -4.70
CA ILE A 146 2.71 -7.19 -3.64
C ILE A 146 2.45 -6.46 -2.33
N ILE A 147 1.31 -6.77 -1.75
CA ILE A 147 0.89 -6.34 -0.42
C ILE A 147 1.21 -7.48 0.56
N THR A 148 1.92 -7.15 1.64
CA THR A 148 2.31 -8.10 2.70
C THR A 148 1.19 -8.29 3.74
N PRO A 149 1.02 -9.49 4.31
CA PRO A 149 1.77 -10.73 4.05
C PRO A 149 1.44 -11.37 2.71
N TYR A 150 2.40 -12.08 2.13
CA TYR A 150 2.23 -12.78 0.85
C TYR A 150 2.87 -14.16 0.88
N LYS A 151 2.38 -15.08 0.06
CA LYS A 151 2.94 -16.41 -0.15
C LYS A 151 3.77 -16.45 -1.43
N ASP A 152 4.97 -17.00 -1.38
CA ASP A 152 5.75 -17.31 -2.58
C ASP A 152 5.14 -18.51 -3.32
N VAL A 153 4.89 -18.36 -4.62
CA VAL A 153 4.27 -19.42 -5.45
C VAL A 153 5.15 -20.66 -5.53
N SER A 154 6.48 -20.49 -5.64
CA SER A 154 7.43 -21.60 -5.84
C SER A 154 7.72 -22.39 -4.57
N GLY A 155 7.81 -21.72 -3.42
CA GLY A 155 8.18 -22.31 -2.13
C GLY A 155 7.01 -22.56 -1.19
N GLY A 156 5.88 -21.89 -1.40
CA GLY A 156 4.73 -21.92 -0.51
C GLY A 156 4.94 -21.21 0.83
N THR A 157 6.11 -20.60 1.06
CA THR A 157 6.45 -19.84 2.27
C THR A 157 5.68 -18.54 2.31
N VAL A 158 5.15 -18.19 3.48
CA VAL A 158 4.50 -16.89 3.71
C VAL A 158 5.51 -15.92 4.31
N HIS A 159 5.59 -14.73 3.72
CA HIS A 159 6.49 -13.64 4.07
C HIS A 159 5.71 -12.44 4.61
N GLY A 160 6.39 -11.57 5.37
CA GLY A 160 5.80 -10.37 5.95
C GLY A 160 4.99 -10.62 7.22
N ILE A 161 5.12 -11.80 7.84
CA ILE A 161 4.53 -12.07 9.15
C ILE A 161 5.58 -11.70 10.21
N VAL A 162 5.37 -10.60 10.93
CA VAL A 162 6.38 -10.01 11.80
C VAL A 162 6.13 -10.38 13.26
N ASP A 163 7.18 -10.83 13.95
CA ASP A 163 7.21 -10.87 15.41
C ASP A 163 7.80 -9.56 15.94
N VAL A 164 7.14 -9.00 16.95
CA VAL A 164 7.57 -7.77 17.62
C VAL A 164 8.08 -8.11 19.02
N VAL A 165 9.27 -7.62 19.35
CA VAL A 165 9.81 -7.69 20.71
C VAL A 165 10.00 -6.27 21.25
N TYR A 166 9.34 -6.01 22.37
CA TYR A 166 9.51 -4.81 23.17
C TYR A 166 10.50 -5.10 24.29
N LEU A 167 11.55 -4.30 24.41
CA LEU A 167 12.48 -4.36 25.53
C LEU A 167 12.32 -3.08 26.36
N ASN A 168 11.91 -3.24 27.62
CA ASN A 168 11.62 -2.14 28.53
C ASN A 168 12.40 -2.28 29.85
N ASP A 169 12.39 -1.22 30.66
CA ASP A 169 12.87 -1.26 32.03
C ASP A 169 11.71 -0.89 32.96
N SER A 170 11.14 -1.89 33.63
CA SER A 170 10.02 -1.73 34.57
C SER A 170 10.35 -0.83 35.76
N SER A 171 11.63 -0.63 36.07
CA SER A 171 12.05 0.35 37.08
C SER A 171 12.04 1.80 36.57
N CYS A 172 12.00 2.00 35.25
CA CYS A 172 11.97 3.32 34.62
C CYS A 172 10.53 3.83 34.43
N THR A 173 9.95 4.38 35.49
CA THR A 173 8.58 4.93 35.47
C THR A 173 8.41 6.19 34.62
N GLN A 174 9.51 6.84 34.24
CA GLN A 174 9.52 8.03 33.38
C GLN A 174 9.79 7.70 31.91
N CYS A 175 10.19 6.47 31.59
CA CYS A 175 10.46 6.07 30.23
C CYS A 175 9.16 6.01 29.41
N TYR A 176 9.27 6.27 28.11
CA TYR A 176 8.17 6.11 27.16
C TYR A 176 7.59 4.69 27.21
N ASN A 177 6.28 4.58 27.07
CA ASN A 177 5.62 3.28 26.98
C ASN A 177 5.61 2.79 25.53
N VAL A 178 6.45 1.82 25.19
CA VAL A 178 6.58 1.32 23.81
C VAL A 178 5.31 0.74 23.21
N THR A 179 4.36 0.29 24.02
CA THR A 179 3.07 -0.18 23.48
C THR A 179 2.25 0.95 22.88
N ASP A 180 2.50 2.20 23.26
CA ASP A 180 1.81 3.36 22.68
C ASP A 180 2.22 3.58 21.21
N HIS A 181 3.34 2.98 20.77
CA HIS A 181 3.79 3.01 19.38
C HIS A 181 3.10 1.97 18.47
N GLU A 182 2.16 1.18 18.99
CA GLU A 182 1.45 0.15 18.21
C GLU A 182 0.64 0.73 17.05
N ALA A 183 0.00 1.88 17.24
CA ALA A 183 -0.74 2.54 16.18
C ALA A 183 0.17 2.91 14.99
N ALA A 184 1.42 3.31 15.28
CA ALA A 184 2.41 3.59 14.23
C ALA A 184 2.78 2.31 13.47
N ILE A 185 3.02 1.19 14.17
CA ILE A 185 3.32 -0.12 13.55
C ILE A 185 2.18 -0.53 12.60
N VAL A 186 0.93 -0.41 13.05
CA VAL A 186 -0.26 -0.72 12.23
C VAL A 186 -0.36 0.24 11.04
N SER A 187 -0.01 1.52 11.20
CA SER A 187 -0.04 2.50 10.10
C SER A 187 0.95 2.20 8.97
N PHE A 188 2.04 1.48 9.26
CA PHE A 188 2.96 0.97 8.24
C PHE A 188 2.42 -0.26 7.49
N GLY A 189 1.23 -0.75 7.86
CA GLY A 189 0.62 -1.95 7.30
C GLY A 189 1.25 -3.25 7.79
N ILE A 190 2.07 -3.21 8.85
CA ILE A 190 2.81 -4.37 9.34
C ILE A 190 1.83 -5.37 9.98
N TYR A 191 1.88 -6.62 9.49
CA TYR A 191 1.11 -7.72 10.05
C TYR A 191 1.90 -8.36 11.18
N VAL A 192 1.39 -8.22 12.40
CA VAL A 192 2.07 -8.71 13.60
C VAL A 192 1.49 -10.06 14.03
N ASN A 193 2.34 -11.09 14.06
CA ASN A 193 1.99 -12.43 14.54
C ASN A 193 2.03 -12.54 16.06
N SER A 194 3.16 -12.16 16.66
CA SER A 194 3.33 -12.20 18.11
C SER A 194 3.95 -10.92 18.64
N ARG A 195 3.61 -10.62 19.90
CA ARG A 195 4.17 -9.52 20.67
C ARG A 195 4.74 -10.10 21.95
N ARG A 196 6.01 -9.81 22.21
CA ARG A 196 6.69 -10.20 23.44
C ARG A 196 7.30 -8.98 24.09
N THR A 197 7.18 -8.89 25.41
CA THR A 197 7.79 -7.82 26.18
C THR A 197 8.75 -8.44 27.18
N PHE A 198 9.99 -7.95 27.18
CA PHE A 198 11.02 -8.37 28.13
C PHE A 198 11.53 -7.18 28.92
N ASP A 199 11.72 -7.40 30.22
CA ASP A 199 12.36 -6.43 31.08
C ASP A 199 13.89 -6.54 30.95
N VAL A 200 14.63 -5.43 30.99
CA VAL A 200 16.10 -5.44 30.93
C VAL A 200 16.77 -6.26 32.04
N SER A 201 16.10 -6.47 33.17
CA SER A 201 16.55 -7.31 34.28
C SER A 201 16.14 -8.78 34.16
N SER A 202 15.36 -9.15 33.14
CA SER A 202 15.06 -10.56 32.82
C SER A 202 16.26 -11.27 32.18
N ALA A 203 16.25 -12.60 32.14
CA ALA A 203 17.30 -13.37 31.49
C ALA A 203 17.32 -13.11 29.98
N GLU A 204 16.15 -13.11 29.36
CA GLU A 204 15.91 -12.87 27.94
C GLU A 204 16.27 -11.43 27.55
N GLY A 205 15.86 -10.44 28.36
CA GLY A 205 16.20 -9.04 28.14
C GLY A 205 17.71 -8.79 28.14
N ARG A 206 18.43 -9.38 29.11
CA ARG A 206 19.91 -9.32 29.13
C ARG A 206 20.55 -9.99 27.92
N GLN A 207 20.00 -11.11 27.45
CA GLN A 207 20.51 -11.79 26.24
C GLN A 207 20.32 -10.91 25.00
N LEU A 208 19.16 -10.26 24.85
CA LEU A 208 18.90 -9.34 23.74
C LEU A 208 19.85 -8.13 23.78
N ILE A 209 20.06 -7.54 24.97
CA ILE A 209 21.01 -6.44 25.16
C ILE A 209 22.41 -6.83 24.72
N ALA A 210 22.88 -8.00 25.15
CA ALA A 210 24.21 -8.49 24.80
C ALA A 210 24.33 -8.82 23.30
N ARG A 211 23.35 -9.54 22.75
CA ARG A 211 23.34 -9.99 21.34
C ARG A 211 23.36 -8.82 20.37
N TYR A 212 22.55 -7.80 20.62
CA TYR A 212 22.36 -6.68 19.72
C TYR A 212 23.07 -5.41 20.19
N ASN A 213 23.87 -5.46 21.26
CA ASN A 213 24.54 -4.29 21.83
C ASN A 213 23.58 -3.10 22.06
N ILE A 214 22.46 -3.35 22.73
CA ILE A 214 21.43 -2.33 23.00
C ILE A 214 21.91 -1.42 24.13
N THR A 215 21.98 -0.11 23.88
CA THR A 215 22.52 0.88 24.82
C THR A 215 21.45 1.75 25.46
N ALA A 216 20.20 1.66 25.01
CA ALA A 216 19.09 2.47 25.49
C ALA A 216 17.76 1.71 25.44
N VAL A 217 16.88 2.02 26.40
CA VAL A 217 15.51 1.48 26.49
C VAL A 217 14.51 2.61 26.78
N PRO A 218 13.27 2.52 26.29
CA PRO A 218 12.70 1.33 25.66
C PRO A 218 13.18 1.16 24.21
N THR A 219 13.19 -0.07 23.71
CA THR A 219 13.52 -0.36 22.30
C THR A 219 12.56 -1.40 21.72
N ILE A 220 12.41 -1.36 20.39
CA ILE A 220 11.53 -2.22 19.60
C ILE A 220 12.42 -3.01 18.64
N LEU A 221 12.18 -4.30 18.56
CA LEU A 221 12.81 -5.18 17.59
C LEU A 221 11.74 -5.82 16.70
N PHE A 222 11.98 -5.84 15.39
CA PHE A 222 11.17 -6.59 14.44
C PHE A 222 11.94 -7.78 13.88
N SER A 223 11.27 -8.92 13.74
CA SER A 223 11.84 -10.11 13.12
C SER A 223 12.23 -9.86 11.66
N PRO A 224 13.10 -10.71 11.06
CA PRO A 224 13.61 -10.52 9.70
C PRO A 224 12.54 -10.35 8.60
N GLU A 225 11.35 -10.89 8.82
CA GLU A 225 10.18 -10.79 7.95
C GLU A 225 9.72 -9.34 7.74
N ALA A 226 10.11 -8.43 8.63
CA ALA A 226 9.87 -6.99 8.47
C ALA A 226 10.55 -6.41 7.22
N SER A 227 11.58 -7.08 6.68
CA SER A 227 12.22 -6.71 5.41
C SER A 227 11.28 -6.77 4.20
N ALA A 228 10.16 -7.51 4.31
CA ALA A 228 9.14 -7.54 3.26
C ALA A 228 8.38 -6.19 3.13
N TYR A 229 8.49 -5.31 4.13
CA TYR A 229 7.84 -3.99 4.15
C TYR A 229 8.78 -2.90 3.65
N SER A 230 8.72 -2.59 2.35
CA SER A 230 9.62 -1.59 1.74
C SER A 230 9.50 -0.19 2.37
N SER A 231 8.30 0.20 2.81
CA SER A 231 8.05 1.46 3.51
C SER A 231 8.84 1.54 4.82
N LEU A 232 8.85 0.45 5.60
CA LEU A 232 9.64 0.35 6.82
C LEU A 232 11.13 0.45 6.51
N GLY A 233 11.61 -0.31 5.52
CA GLY A 233 13.03 -0.30 5.12
C GLY A 233 13.55 1.09 4.73
N ARG A 234 12.72 1.92 4.09
CA ARG A 234 13.08 3.30 3.72
C ARG A 234 13.30 4.22 4.92
N VAL A 235 12.55 4.03 6.00
CA VAL A 235 12.63 4.88 7.20
C VAL A 235 13.54 4.29 8.28
N TRP A 236 13.78 2.97 8.26
CA TRP A 236 14.46 2.30 9.36
C TRP A 236 15.89 2.79 9.58
N SER A 237 16.62 3.13 8.50
CA SER A 237 18.01 3.57 8.60
C SER A 237 18.19 4.90 9.33
N SER A 238 17.13 5.70 9.53
CA SER A 238 17.22 6.93 10.33
C SER A 238 17.00 6.71 11.82
N VAL A 239 16.38 5.58 12.22
CA VAL A 239 15.98 5.33 13.61
C VAL A 239 16.56 4.04 14.20
N GLY A 240 17.18 3.20 13.36
CA GLY A 240 17.58 1.86 13.73
C GLY A 240 18.66 1.26 12.84
N SER A 241 18.93 -0.02 13.07
CA SER A 241 19.84 -0.85 12.28
C SER A 241 19.15 -2.16 11.88
N VAL A 242 19.65 -2.78 10.82
CA VAL A 242 19.33 -4.17 10.47
C VAL A 242 20.57 -5.00 10.79
N GLU A 243 20.38 -6.00 11.64
CA GLU A 243 21.45 -6.84 12.17
C GLU A 243 21.83 -7.96 11.17
N PRO A 244 22.99 -8.63 11.32
CA PRO A 244 23.41 -9.68 10.39
C PRO A 244 22.46 -10.88 10.28
N ASP A 245 21.64 -11.11 11.32
CA ASP A 245 20.60 -12.14 11.34
C ASP A 245 19.25 -11.64 10.79
N GLY A 246 19.21 -10.44 10.24
CA GLY A 246 18.03 -9.81 9.63
C GLY A 246 17.14 -9.06 10.61
N TRP A 247 17.39 -9.10 11.91
CA TRP A 247 16.55 -8.39 12.88
C TRP A 247 16.68 -6.88 12.73
N PHE A 248 15.54 -6.20 12.78
CA PHE A 248 15.45 -4.75 12.77
C PHE A 248 15.49 -4.28 14.21
N VAL A 249 16.53 -3.55 14.61
CA VAL A 249 16.71 -3.07 15.99
C VAL A 249 16.61 -1.56 16.02
N PHE A 250 15.66 -1.03 16.79
CA PHE A 250 15.49 0.41 16.97
C PHE A 250 16.61 0.96 17.88
N ARG A 251 17.31 2.00 17.41
CA ARG A 251 18.54 2.52 18.02
C ARG A 251 18.38 3.92 18.58
N ASP A 252 17.35 4.66 18.17
CA ASP A 252 17.18 6.06 18.55
C ASP A 252 15.88 6.33 19.34
N PRO A 253 15.82 5.93 20.63
CA PRO A 253 14.65 6.17 21.45
C PRO A 253 14.40 7.64 21.78
N SER A 254 15.31 8.56 21.45
CA SER A 254 15.07 9.99 21.60
C SER A 254 13.97 10.50 20.66
N THR A 255 13.65 9.76 19.61
CA THR A 255 12.60 10.09 18.63
C THR A 255 11.18 9.73 19.07
N ILE A 256 11.04 8.98 20.17
CA ILE A 256 9.74 8.51 20.66
C ILE A 256 9.43 8.96 22.09
N GLY A 257 10.40 9.52 22.83
CA GLY A 257 10.16 10.05 24.16
C GLY A 257 11.34 9.87 25.12
N ALA A 258 11.02 9.99 26.42
CA ALA A 258 12.00 9.77 27.48
C ALA A 258 12.50 8.32 27.48
N TYR A 259 13.80 8.14 27.70
CA TYR A 259 14.45 6.84 27.65
C TYR A 259 15.55 6.72 28.71
N LYS A 260 15.92 5.49 29.08
CA LYS A 260 17.04 5.19 29.96
C LYS A 260 18.24 4.74 29.14
N ASN A 261 19.35 5.42 29.31
CA ASN A 261 20.64 5.00 28.78
C ASN A 261 21.21 3.88 29.68
N LEU A 262 21.32 2.67 29.14
CA LEU A 262 21.75 1.48 29.88
C LEU A 262 23.23 1.51 30.27
N THR A 263 24.06 2.27 29.55
CA THR A 263 25.49 2.42 29.86
C THR A 263 25.70 3.32 31.09
N THR A 264 24.91 4.37 31.23
CA THR A 264 25.03 5.36 32.32
C THR A 264 24.04 5.15 33.46
N GLY A 265 22.98 4.37 33.21
CA GLY A 265 21.84 4.19 34.12
C GLY A 265 20.93 5.41 34.24
N ARG A 266 21.18 6.49 33.48
CA ARG A 266 20.43 7.75 33.58
C ARG A 266 19.23 7.77 32.64
N ILE A 267 18.17 8.42 33.11
CA ILE A 267 17.00 8.77 32.29
C ILE A 267 17.33 10.07 31.54
N VAL A 268 17.06 10.06 30.24
CA VAL A 268 17.19 11.20 29.32
C VAL A 268 15.78 11.53 28.86
N ASN A 269 15.35 12.76 29.11
CA ASN A 269 14.07 13.27 28.62
C ASN A 269 14.28 13.92 27.26
N GLU A 270 13.24 13.95 26.42
CA GLU A 270 13.24 14.78 25.22
C GLU A 270 13.61 16.22 25.61
N THR A 271 14.70 16.72 25.03
CA THR A 271 14.92 18.16 24.98
C THR A 271 13.92 18.70 23.96
N GLY A 272 12.82 19.26 24.45
CA GLY A 272 11.87 20.01 23.63
C GLY A 272 12.51 21.18 22.90
#